data_AF-A0A955TJZ7-F1
#
_entry.id   AF-A0A955TJZ7-F1
#
_cell.length_a   1.000
_cell.length_b   1.000
_cell.length_c   1.000
_cell.angle_alpha   90.00
_cell.angle_beta   90.00
_cell.angle_gamma   90.00
#
_symmetry.space_group_name_H-M   'P 1'
#
loop_
_entity.id
_entity.type
_entity.pdbx_description
1 polymer ?
#
loop_
_entity_poly.entity_id
_entity_poly.type
_entity_poly.pdbx_seq_one_letter_code
_entity_poly.pdbx_strand_id
1 'polypeptide(L)' 'MYIKSSPGKVKGTIEELLFNEDPETRLAAAADLGNKAVGVSDQRYALEALTTALQDPCSTVQDAVLQSLMRMSTKP' A
#
# COMPACT_ATOMS: atom_id res chain seq x y z
N MET A 1 -22.24 22.11 -13.30
CA MET A 1 -20.81 21.88 -12.97
C MET A 1 -20.75 21.43 -11.53
N TYR A 2 -20.56 20.13 -11.28
CA TYR A 2 -20.38 19.63 -9.92
C TYR A 2 -18.88 19.50 -9.67
N ILE A 3 -18.33 20.36 -8.82
CA ILE A 3 -16.99 20.20 -8.26
C ILE A 3 -17.03 18.99 -7.32
N LYS A 4 -16.73 17.80 -7.86
CA LYS A 4 -16.42 16.66 -7.01
C LYS A 4 -15.07 16.94 -6.36
N SER A 5 -15.10 17.14 -5.05
CA SER A 5 -13.94 17.10 -4.16
C SER A 5 -13.02 15.96 -4.58
N SER A 6 -11.90 16.32 -5.16
CA SER A 6 -10.81 15.40 -5.44
C SER A 6 -10.02 15.29 -4.13
N PRO A 7 -10.05 14.16 -3.40
CA PRO A 7 -9.11 13.99 -2.31
C PRO A 7 -7.71 14.09 -2.91
N GLY A 8 -6.83 14.81 -2.21
CA GLY A 8 -5.55 15.31 -2.70
C GLY A 8 -4.78 14.29 -3.54
N LYS A 9 -4.29 14.77 -4.69
CA LYS A 9 -3.35 14.10 -5.59
C LYS A 9 -2.16 13.54 -4.80
N VAL A 10 -2.22 12.28 -4.41
CA VAL A 10 -1.05 11.42 -4.50
C VAL A 10 -1.17 10.77 -5.87
N LYS A 11 -0.58 11.42 -6.89
CA LYS A 11 -0.51 10.87 -8.24
C LYS A 11 0.58 9.80 -8.25
N GLY A 12 0.24 8.65 -7.69
CA GLY A 12 0.99 7.42 -7.86
C GLY A 12 0.06 6.25 -7.62
N THR A 13 0.14 5.17 -8.40
CA THR A 13 -0.46 3.90 -7.96
C THR A 13 0.14 3.53 -6.60
N ILE A 14 -0.61 2.80 -5.76
CA ILE A 14 -0.13 2.45 -4.41
C ILE A 14 1.21 1.69 -4.49
N GLU A 15 1.45 0.99 -5.60
CA GLU A 15 2.73 0.38 -5.98
C GLU A 15 3.85 1.43 -6.11
N GLU A 16 3.63 2.53 -6.83
CA GLU A 16 4.60 3.63 -6.95
C GLU A 16 4.88 4.29 -5.60
N LEU A 17 3.88 4.34 -4.72
CA LEU A 17 4.03 4.91 -3.37
C LEU A 17 4.84 4.02 -2.44
N LEU A 18 4.84 2.69 -2.65
CA LEU A 18 5.68 1.74 -1.91
C LEU A 18 7.17 1.88 -2.25
N PHE A 19 7.53 2.51 -3.36
CA PHE A 19 8.91 2.77 -3.77
C PHE A 19 9.30 4.25 -3.69
N ASN A 20 8.51 5.06 -2.98
CA ASN A 20 8.81 6.47 -2.79
C ASN A 20 10.09 6.66 -1.95
N GLU A 21 10.85 7.73 -2.20
CA GLU A 21 12.04 8.07 -1.39
C GLU A 21 11.67 8.35 0.08
N ASP A 22 10.48 8.90 0.30
CA ASP A 22 9.98 9.27 1.61
C ASP A 22 9.41 8.06 2.39
N PRO A 23 9.98 7.71 3.55
CA PRO A 23 9.55 6.55 4.33
C PRO A 23 8.13 6.68 4.89
N GLU A 24 7.65 7.89 5.18
CA GLU A 24 6.27 8.10 5.64
C GLU A 24 5.26 7.78 4.53
N THR A 25 5.58 8.18 3.29
CA THR A 25 4.79 7.86 2.09
C THR A 25 4.74 6.37 1.84
N ARG A 26 5.87 5.65 1.97
CA ARG A 26 5.92 4.18 1.85
C ARG A 26 5.08 3.48 2.92
N LEU A 27 5.15 3.96 4.16
CA LEU A 27 4.36 3.44 5.27
C LEU A 27 2.86 3.64 5.03
N ALA A 28 2.45 4.84 4.62
CA ALA A 28 1.05 5.15 4.31
C ALA A 28 0.54 4.27 3.16
N ALA A 29 1.36 4.04 2.14
CA ALA A 29 1.04 3.16 1.02
C ALA A 29 0.81 1.71 1.46
N ALA A 30 1.73 1.15 2.26
CA ALA A 30 1.60 -0.20 2.79
C ALA A 30 0.30 -0.36 3.59
N ALA A 31 0.03 0.57 4.51
CA ALA A 31 -1.17 0.56 5.35
C ALA A 31 -2.47 0.70 4.53
N ASP A 32 -2.49 1.54 3.50
CA ASP A 32 -3.65 1.70 2.61
C ASP A 32 -3.91 0.43 1.79
N LEU A 33 -2.84 -0.23 1.33
CA LEU A 33 -2.94 -1.48 0.58
C LEU A 33 -3.52 -2.62 1.42
N GLY A 34 -3.07 -2.76 2.68
CA GLY A 34 -3.59 -3.77 3.60
C GLY A 34 -5.03 -3.52 4.09
N ASN A 35 -5.47 -2.25 4.09
CA ASN A 35 -6.82 -1.88 4.49
C ASN A 35 -7.84 -1.93 3.35
N LYS A 36 -7.39 -1.73 2.10
CA LYS A 36 -8.30 -1.81 0.95
C LYS A 36 -8.89 -3.21 0.83
N ALA A 37 -10.19 -3.26 0.60
CA ALA A 37 -10.83 -4.45 0.04
C ALA A 37 -10.41 -4.53 -1.43
N VAL A 38 -9.17 -4.96 -1.66
CA VAL A 38 -8.60 -5.15 -2.98
C VAL A 38 -9.39 -6.28 -3.65
N GLY A 39 -9.95 -6.03 -4.83
CA GLY A 39 -10.60 -7.08 -5.62
C GLY A 39 -9.60 -8.21 -5.91
N VAL A 40 -10.09 -9.44 -6.08
CA VAL A 40 -9.23 -10.64 -6.23
C VAL A 40 -8.16 -10.48 -7.32
N SER A 41 -8.47 -9.73 -8.38
CA SER A 41 -7.56 -9.41 -9.49
C SER A 41 -6.40 -8.50 -9.06
N ASP A 42 -6.65 -7.52 -8.20
CA ASP A 42 -5.64 -6.56 -7.72
C ASP A 42 -4.87 -7.10 -6.50
N GLN A 43 -5.38 -8.17 -5.86
CA GLN A 43 -4.77 -8.74 -4.65
C GLN A 43 -3.40 -9.35 -4.91
N ARG A 44 -3.19 -9.97 -6.08
CA ARG A 44 -1.86 -10.51 -6.44
C ARG A 44 -0.82 -9.42 -6.63
N TYR A 45 -1.17 -8.37 -7.37
CA TYR A 45 -0.29 -7.21 -7.59
C TYR A 45 0.06 -6.54 -6.26
N ALA A 46 -0.94 -6.38 -5.39
CA ALA A 46 -0.74 -5.87 -4.05
C ALA A 46 0.19 -6.75 -3.19
N LEU A 47 0.05 -8.08 -3.27
CA LEU A 47 0.94 -9.03 -2.60
C LEU A 47 2.38 -8.96 -3.11
N GLU A 48 2.59 -8.90 -4.42
CA GLU A 48 3.94 -8.76 -5.00
C GLU A 48 4.60 -7.43 -4.59
N ALA A 49 3.84 -6.33 -4.60
CA ALA A 49 4.33 -5.02 -4.20
C ALA A 49 4.73 -5.01 -2.70
N LEU A 50 3.88 -5.54 -1.82
CA LEU A 50 4.20 -5.68 -0.39
C LEU A 50 5.39 -6.61 -0.16
N THR A 51 5.46 -7.74 -0.87
CA THR A 51 6.59 -8.68 -0.73
C THR A 51 7.92 -8.01 -1.11
N THR A 52 7.91 -7.14 -2.12
CA THR A 52 9.09 -6.34 -2.48
C THR A 52 9.42 -5.32 -1.39
N ALA A 53 8.40 -4.65 -0.83
CA ALA A 53 8.56 -3.67 0.24
C ALA A 53 9.00 -4.28 1.60
N LEU A 54 8.99 -5.61 1.77
CA LEU A 54 9.61 -6.27 2.92
C LEU A 54 11.14 -6.08 2.95
N GLN A 55 11.75 -5.78 1.81
CA GLN A 55 13.19 -5.49 1.71
C GLN A 55 13.51 -4.01 1.93
N ASP A 56 12.52 -3.19 2.35
CA ASP A 56 12.74 -1.77 2.60
C ASP A 56 13.78 -1.55 3.70
N PRO A 57 14.71 -0.58 3.57
CA PRO A 57 15.68 -0.30 4.63
C PRO A 57 15.07 0.24 5.92
N CYS A 58 13.83 0.74 5.89
CA CYS A 58 13.14 1.27 7.06
C CYS A 58 12.34 0.18 7.79
N SER A 59 12.72 -0.13 9.03
CA SER A 59 12.03 -1.13 9.86
C SER A 59 10.54 -0.82 10.08
N THR A 60 10.18 0.47 10.16
CA THR A 60 8.78 0.88 10.36
C THR A 60 7.92 0.59 9.12
N VAL A 61 8.50 0.75 7.91
CA VAL A 61 7.84 0.35 6.67
C VAL A 61 7.69 -1.16 6.61
N GLN A 62 8.72 -1.93 6.99
CA GLN A 62 8.66 -3.39 7.05
C GLN A 62 7.53 -3.88 7.96
N ASP A 63 7.40 -3.33 9.17
CA ASP A 63 6.31 -3.68 10.10
C ASP A 63 4.93 -3.39 9.51
N ALA A 64 4.75 -2.22 8.87
CA ALA A 64 3.49 -1.86 8.24
C ALA A 64 3.13 -2.79 7.07
N VAL A 65 4.13 -3.17 6.27
CA VAL A 65 4.01 -4.13 5.17
C VAL A 65 3.62 -5.51 5.71
N LEU A 66 4.28 -5.98 6.76
CA LEU A 66 4.00 -7.29 7.37
C LEU A 66 2.56 -7.35 7.92
N GLN A 67 2.12 -6.30 8.62
CA GLN A 67 0.74 -6.22 9.10
C GLN A 67 -0.27 -6.19 7.95
N SER A 68 0.06 -5.52 6.86
CA SER A 68 -0.80 -5.42 5.68
C SER A 68 -0.95 -6.77 4.99
N LEU A 69 0.16 -7.52 4.84
CA LEU A 69 0.14 -8.89 4.36
C LEU A 69 -0.73 -9.81 5.23
N MET A 70 -0.57 -9.74 6.56
CA MET A 70 -1.40 -10.53 7.48
C MET A 70 -2.89 -10.23 7.35
N ARG A 71 -3.27 -8.96 7.19
CA ARG A 71 -4.67 -8.53 6.99
C ARG A 71 -5.23 -9.05 5.67
N MET A 72 -4.42 -9.09 4.62
CA MET A 72 -4.83 -9.62 3.32
C MET A 72 -4.96 -11.15 3.31
N SER A 73 -4.13 -11.86 4.09
CA SER A 73 -4.20 -13.32 4.21
C SER A 73 -5.31 -13.82 5.14
N THR A 74 -5.79 -13.00 6.06
CA THR A 74 -6.82 -13.37 7.06
C THR A 74 -8.25 -13.05 6.63
N LYS A 75 -8.44 -12.43 5.47
CA LYS A 75 -9.77 -12.19 4.89
C LYS A 75 -10.24 -13.48 4.18
N PRO A 76 -11.25 -14.20 4.69
CA PRO A 76 -11.80 -15.40 4.05
C PRO A 76 -12.58 -15.08 2.78
#